data_AF-A0A1G5K116-F1
#
_entry.id   AF-A0A1G5K116-F1
#
_cell.length_a   1.000
_cell.length_b   1.000
_cell.length_c   1.000
_cell.angle_alpha   90.00
_cell.angle_beta   90.00
_cell.angle_gamma   90.00
#
_symmetry.space_group_name_H-M   'P 1'
#
loop_
_entity.id
_entity.type
_entity.pdbx_description
1 polymer ?
#
loop_
_entity_poly.entity_id
_entity_poly.type
_entity_poly.pdbx_seq_one_letter_code
_entity_poly.pdbx_strand_id
1 'polypeptide(L)'
;MVKKQDEIIKSTFEEKKKQIAKNQKRYFKTKKQFFGLVFSNEHISVKVIETVKEFLEEGCIHKHCVFTNEYYKKDNSLILSAKVKGIHIETVQVSLENFEILQSRGRGNKASKYNKDIIDLVKRNMHQIGARMKKAS
;
A
#
# COMPACT_ATOMS: atom_id res chain seq x y z
N MET A 1 20.76 9.95 35.28
CA MET A 1 20.17 8.88 34.44
C MET A 1 19.21 9.40 33.36
N VAL A 2 18.44 10.48 33.61
CA VAL A 2 17.50 11.09 32.65
C VAL A 2 18.17 11.60 31.35
N LYS A 3 19.29 12.34 31.43
CA LYS A 3 20.00 12.87 30.24
C LYS A 3 20.40 11.80 29.21
N LYS A 4 20.80 10.61 29.68
CA LYS A 4 21.21 9.50 28.81
C LYS A 4 20.00 8.84 28.12
N GLN A 5 18.83 8.84 28.75
CA GLN A 5 17.58 8.37 28.13
C GLN A 5 17.10 9.34 27.05
N ASP A 6 17.17 10.65 27.30
CA ASP A 6 16.75 11.67 26.33
C ASP A 6 17.60 11.64 25.05
N GLU A 7 18.92 11.48 25.19
CA GLU A 7 19.85 11.33 24.06
C GLU A 7 19.56 10.07 23.23
N ILE A 8 19.29 8.94 23.88
CA ILE A 8 18.94 7.67 23.20
C ILE A 8 17.60 7.82 22.45
N ILE A 9 16.59 8.41 23.08
CA ILE A 9 15.27 8.65 22.46
C ILE A 9 15.42 9.54 21.23
N LYS A 10 16.17 10.64 21.34
CA LYS A 10 16.41 11.57 20.25
C LYS A 10 17.17 10.90 19.09
N SER A 11 18.25 10.17 19.38
CA SER A 11 19.01 9.42 18.37
C SER A 11 18.13 8.40 17.64
N THR A 12 17.36 7.62 18.41
CA THR A 12 16.46 6.61 17.84
C THR A 12 15.36 7.24 16.97
N PHE A 13 14.84 8.39 17.37
CA PHE A 13 13.84 9.12 16.59
C PHE A 13 14.42 9.63 15.26
N GLU A 14 15.61 10.21 15.29
CA GLU A 14 16.30 10.69 14.09
C GLU A 14 16.63 9.55 13.12
N GLU A 15 17.11 8.41 13.63
CA GLU A 15 17.37 7.21 12.84
C GLU A 15 16.10 6.67 12.17
N LYS A 16 15.00 6.54 12.93
CA LYS A 16 13.70 6.13 12.39
C LYS A 16 13.21 7.09 11.31
N LYS A 17 13.35 8.40 11.52
CA LYS A 17 12.99 9.43 10.53
C LYS A 17 13.81 9.30 9.25
N LYS A 18 15.13 9.11 9.38
CA LYS A 18 16.03 8.86 8.23
C LYS A 18 15.63 7.59 7.48
N GLN A 19 15.30 6.52 8.20
CA GLN A 19 14.88 5.25 7.60
C GLN A 19 13.56 5.36 6.84
N ILE A 20 12.55 6.03 7.41
CA ILE A 20 11.27 6.30 6.72
C ILE A 20 11.51 7.14 5.46
N ALA A 21 12.35 8.17 5.53
CA ALA A 21 12.68 8.99 4.37
C ALA A 21 13.40 8.18 3.27
N LYS A 22 14.32 7.28 3.65
CA LYS A 22 15.00 6.36 2.73
C LYS A 22 14.01 5.39 2.08
N ASN A 23 13.12 4.79 2.87
CA ASN A 23 12.08 3.90 2.38
C ASN A 23 11.12 4.62 1.42
N GLN A 24 10.68 5.84 1.76
CA GLN A 24 9.83 6.66 0.91
C GLN A 24 10.51 6.99 -0.43
N LYS A 25 11.78 7.38 -0.41
CA LYS A 25 12.56 7.65 -1.63
C LYS A 25 12.68 6.40 -2.50
N ARG A 26 12.96 5.23 -1.91
CA ARG A 26 13.02 3.96 -2.65
C ARG A 26 11.67 3.63 -3.27
N TYR A 27 10.60 3.69 -2.47
CA TYR A 27 9.24 3.37 -2.92
C TYR A 27 8.79 4.28 -4.07
N PHE A 28 9.04 5.59 -3.95
CA PHE A 28 8.76 6.54 -5.01
C PHE A 28 9.51 6.16 -6.29
N LYS A 29 10.81 5.87 -6.22
CA LYS A 29 11.59 5.49 -7.41
C LYS A 29 11.04 4.26 -8.12
N THR A 30 10.64 3.23 -7.37
CA THR A 30 10.19 1.95 -7.96
C THR A 30 8.71 1.94 -8.35
N LYS A 31 7.85 2.77 -7.73
CA LYS A 31 6.41 2.72 -7.95
C LYS A 31 5.79 3.98 -8.57
N LYS A 32 6.55 5.07 -8.77
CA LYS A 32 6.03 6.36 -9.31
C LYS A 32 5.18 6.21 -10.57
N GLN A 33 5.49 5.25 -11.44
CA GLN A 33 4.74 5.02 -12.69
C GLN A 33 3.27 4.63 -12.46
N PHE A 34 2.96 4.06 -11.29
CA PHE A 34 1.62 3.64 -10.92
C PHE A 34 0.85 4.70 -10.13
N PHE A 35 1.50 5.78 -9.71
CA PHE A 35 0.84 6.82 -8.93
C PHE A 35 -0.21 7.57 -9.77
N GLY A 36 -1.25 8.04 -9.10
CA GLY A 36 -2.47 8.59 -9.68
C GLY A 36 -3.40 7.55 -10.29
N LEU A 37 -3.09 6.24 -10.19
CA LEU A 37 -3.98 5.20 -10.70
C LEU A 37 -5.11 4.95 -9.70
N VAL A 38 -6.34 5.17 -10.17
CA VAL A 38 -7.57 5.00 -9.40
C VAL A 38 -8.58 4.24 -10.24
N PHE A 39 -9.19 3.22 -9.65
CA PHE A 39 -10.32 2.49 -10.20
C PHE A 39 -11.54 2.82 -9.37
N SER A 40 -12.66 3.15 -10.00
CA SER A 40 -13.88 3.45 -9.28
C SER A 40 -15.10 2.88 -9.98
N ASN A 41 -16.12 2.61 -9.17
CA ASN A 41 -17.50 2.46 -9.59
C ASN A 41 -18.39 3.30 -8.66
N GLU A 42 -19.71 3.11 -8.70
CA GLU A 42 -20.67 3.95 -7.94
C GLU A 42 -20.36 4.10 -6.45
N HIS A 43 -19.78 3.09 -5.81
CA HIS A 43 -19.57 3.08 -4.35
C HIS A 43 -18.18 2.64 -3.89
N ILE A 44 -17.39 2.03 -4.76
CA ILE A 44 -16.06 1.49 -4.46
C ILE A 44 -15.02 2.32 -5.19
N SER A 45 -13.97 2.72 -4.47
CA SER A 45 -12.77 3.29 -5.05
C SER A 45 -11.54 2.50 -4.62
N VAL A 46 -10.69 2.15 -5.57
CA VAL A 46 -9.44 1.43 -5.35
C VAL A 46 -8.30 2.28 -5.89
N LYS A 47 -7.41 2.71 -5.02
CA LYS A 47 -6.26 3.57 -5.38
C LYS A 47 -4.95 2.91 -5.03
N VAL A 48 -3.88 3.24 -5.76
CA VAL A 48 -2.53 2.84 -5.35
C VAL A 48 -2.17 3.51 -4.02
N ILE A 49 -1.50 2.78 -3.13
CA ILE A 49 -0.87 3.37 -1.95
C ILE A 49 0.41 4.05 -2.40
N GLU A 50 0.56 5.36 -2.19
CA GLU A 50 1.63 6.16 -2.79
C GLU A 50 2.74 6.52 -1.80
N THR A 51 2.48 6.37 -0.49
CA THR A 51 3.45 6.71 0.55
C THR A 51 3.58 5.65 1.62
N VAL A 52 4.78 5.52 2.20
CA VAL A 52 5.05 4.64 3.37
C VAL A 52 4.18 5.02 4.57
N LYS A 53 3.76 6.29 4.66
CA LYS A 53 2.80 6.75 5.67
C LYS A 53 1.42 6.14 5.45
N GLU A 54 0.91 6.10 4.23
CA GLU A 54 -0.37 5.44 3.93
C GLU A 54 -0.32 3.94 4.24
N PHE A 55 0.81 3.25 4.02
CA PHE A 55 0.97 1.85 4.48
C PHE A 55 0.75 1.72 5.99
N LEU A 56 1.32 2.63 6.79
CA LEU A 56 1.12 2.67 8.23
C LEU A 56 -0.35 2.91 8.59
N GLU A 57 -0.99 3.88 7.94
CA GLU A 57 -2.41 4.21 8.14
C GLU A 57 -3.31 2.99 7.85
N GLU A 58 -3.14 2.33 6.70
CA GLU A 58 -3.87 1.10 6.36
C GLU A 58 -3.59 -0.04 7.35
N GLY A 59 -2.33 -0.19 7.75
CA GLY A 59 -1.91 -1.17 8.76
C GLY A 59 -2.63 -0.98 10.10
N CYS A 60 -2.76 0.27 10.55
CA CYS A 60 -3.49 0.65 11.76
C CYS A 60 -5.00 0.45 11.62
N ILE A 61 -5.60 0.91 10.51
CA ILE A 61 -7.04 0.80 10.25
C ILE A 61 -7.49 -0.66 10.23
N HIS A 62 -6.78 -1.49 9.48
CA HIS A 62 -7.12 -2.90 9.33
C HIS A 62 -6.54 -3.79 10.43
N LYS A 63 -5.64 -3.28 11.27
CA LYS A 63 -4.88 -4.07 12.25
C LYS A 63 -4.20 -5.28 11.59
N HIS A 64 -3.56 -5.04 10.45
CA HIS A 64 -3.00 -6.09 9.60
C HIS A 64 -1.57 -5.80 9.14
N CYS A 65 -0.94 -6.80 8.55
CA CYS A 65 0.51 -6.87 8.38
C CYS A 65 1.14 -6.00 7.27
N VAL A 66 0.37 -5.20 6.53
CA VAL A 66 0.86 -4.49 5.33
C VAL A 66 2.08 -3.59 5.60
N PHE A 67 2.11 -2.91 6.75
CA PHE A 67 3.24 -2.05 7.15
C PHE A 67 4.34 -2.84 7.84
N THR A 68 3.98 -3.68 8.81
CA THR A 68 4.94 -4.44 9.64
C THR A 68 5.77 -5.40 8.81
N ASN A 69 5.19 -5.96 7.74
CA ASN A 69 5.89 -6.83 6.81
C ASN A 69 6.51 -6.07 5.62
N GLU A 70 6.55 -4.75 5.72
CA GLU A 70 7.26 -3.85 4.81
C GLU A 70 6.90 -4.04 3.33
N TYR A 71 5.60 -4.13 3.01
CA TYR A 71 5.17 -4.42 1.64
C TYR A 71 5.61 -3.34 0.64
N TYR A 72 5.86 -2.12 1.10
CA TYR A 72 6.47 -1.04 0.33
C TYR A 72 7.90 -1.35 -0.15
N LYS A 73 8.57 -2.39 0.36
CA LYS A 73 9.88 -2.86 -0.14
C LYS A 73 9.77 -3.95 -1.21
N LYS A 74 8.58 -4.49 -1.47
CA LYS A 74 8.38 -5.57 -2.44
C LYS A 74 8.34 -5.02 -3.87
N ASP A 75 9.41 -5.25 -4.61
CA ASP A 75 9.59 -4.70 -5.95
C ASP A 75 8.61 -5.31 -6.98
N ASN A 76 8.23 -6.58 -6.80
CA ASN A 76 7.35 -7.31 -7.74
C ASN A 76 5.87 -7.29 -7.35
N SER A 77 5.47 -6.44 -6.40
CA SER A 77 4.06 -6.26 -6.05
C SER A 77 3.65 -4.80 -5.93
N LEU A 78 2.38 -4.53 -6.20
CA LEU A 78 1.74 -3.23 -6.05
C LEU A 78 0.60 -3.37 -5.03
N ILE A 79 0.56 -2.46 -4.05
CA ILE A 79 -0.48 -2.47 -3.03
C ILE A 79 -1.48 -1.34 -3.33
N LEU A 80 -2.75 -1.71 -3.31
CA LEU A 80 -3.88 -0.81 -3.51
C LEU A 80 -4.70 -0.74 -2.21
N SER A 81 -5.29 0.42 -1.96
CA SER A 81 -6.26 0.69 -0.90
C SER A 81 -7.65 0.71 -1.51
N ALA A 82 -8.54 -0.14 -1.00
CA ALA A 82 -9.94 -0.20 -1.40
C ALA A 82 -10.83 0.47 -0.35
N LYS A 83 -11.62 1.45 -0.81
CA LYS A 83 -12.58 2.17 -0.02
C LYS A 83 -13.99 1.93 -0.54
N VAL A 84 -14.95 1.81 0.38
CA VAL A 84 -16.37 1.76 0.05
C VAL A 84 -17.05 2.94 0.72
N LYS A 85 -17.68 3.82 -0.07
CA LYS A 85 -18.27 5.08 0.40
C LYS A 85 -17.28 5.92 1.23
N GLY A 86 -16.02 5.96 0.80
CA GLY A 86 -14.93 6.69 1.47
C GLY A 86 -14.29 5.99 2.68
N ILE A 87 -14.87 4.88 3.14
CA ILE A 87 -14.36 4.11 4.29
C ILE A 87 -13.37 3.06 3.80
N HIS A 88 -12.21 2.95 4.44
CA HIS A 88 -11.20 1.93 4.15
C HIS A 88 -11.71 0.52 4.49
N ILE A 89 -11.71 -0.38 3.52
CA ILE A 89 -12.31 -1.71 3.64
C ILE A 89 -11.27 -2.83 3.50
N GLU A 90 -10.41 -2.77 2.48
CA GLU A 90 -9.37 -3.76 2.24
C GLU A 90 -8.11 -3.14 1.62
N THR A 91 -6.98 -3.83 1.79
CA THR A 91 -5.82 -3.67 0.92
C THR A 91 -5.76 -4.81 -0.08
N VAL A 92 -5.38 -4.50 -1.32
CA VAL A 92 -5.24 -5.46 -2.41
C VAL A 92 -3.77 -5.51 -2.81
N GLN A 93 -3.16 -6.70 -2.79
CA GLN A 93 -1.83 -6.93 -3.34
C GLN A 93 -1.98 -7.50 -4.75
N VAL A 94 -1.39 -6.81 -5.71
CA VAL A 94 -1.27 -7.25 -7.10
C VAL A 94 0.19 -7.62 -7.38
N SER A 95 0.41 -8.72 -8.07
CA SER A 95 1.72 -9.08 -8.63
C SER A 95 1.98 -8.29 -9.91
N LEU A 96 3.17 -7.71 -10.01
CA LEU A 96 3.60 -6.99 -11.22
C LEU A 96 4.24 -7.91 -12.26
N GLU A 97 4.54 -9.16 -11.92
CA GLU A 97 5.11 -10.13 -12.85
C GLU A 97 4.05 -10.73 -13.76
N ASN A 98 2.95 -11.21 -13.17
CA ASN A 98 1.89 -11.93 -13.87
C ASN A 98 0.55 -11.17 -13.88
N PHE A 99 0.48 -9.97 -13.28
CA PHE A 99 -0.73 -9.16 -13.20
C PHE A 99 -1.91 -9.88 -12.54
N GLU A 100 -1.62 -10.63 -11.47
CA GLU A 100 -2.63 -11.33 -10.68
C GLU A 100 -2.83 -10.71 -9.29
N ILE A 101 -4.02 -10.91 -8.73
CA ILE A 101 -4.31 -10.52 -7.35
C ILE A 101 -3.80 -11.63 -6.43
N LEU A 102 -2.75 -11.33 -5.65
CA LEU A 102 -2.18 -12.25 -4.68
C LEU A 102 -3.02 -12.33 -3.40
N GLN A 103 -3.58 -11.20 -2.96
CA GLN A 103 -4.45 -11.14 -1.81
C GLN A 103 -5.31 -9.87 -1.82
N SER A 104 -6.48 -9.97 -1.18
CA SER A 104 -7.37 -8.85 -0.88
C SER A 104 -7.92 -9.06 0.52
N ARG A 105 -7.45 -8.26 1.49
CA ARG A 105 -7.69 -8.48 2.93
C ARG A 105 -7.93 -7.16 3.66
N GLY A 106 -8.87 -7.19 4.58
CA GLY A 106 -9.23 -6.05 5.42
C GLY A 106 -8.93 -6.33 6.89
N ARG A 107 -9.88 -5.97 7.77
CA ARG A 107 -9.70 -6.02 9.22
C ARG A 107 -9.29 -7.42 9.69
N GLY A 108 -8.17 -7.51 10.42
CA GLY A 108 -7.65 -8.76 10.99
C GLY A 108 -7.26 -9.81 9.95
N ASN A 109 -6.79 -9.39 8.77
CA ASN A 109 -6.44 -10.27 7.64
C ASN A 109 -7.63 -11.09 7.09
N LYS A 110 -8.87 -10.60 7.24
CA LYS A 110 -10.07 -11.27 6.73
C LYS A 110 -10.62 -10.56 5.49
N ALA A 111 -11.24 -11.34 4.60
CA ALA A 111 -12.02 -10.77 3.51
C ALA A 111 -13.26 -10.05 4.07
N SER A 112 -13.58 -8.88 3.52
CA SER A 112 -14.79 -8.14 3.82
C SER A 112 -15.98 -8.65 3.00
N LYS A 113 -17.18 -8.16 3.31
CA LYS A 113 -18.37 -8.42 2.49
C LYS A 113 -18.29 -7.86 1.05
N TYR A 114 -17.38 -6.92 0.80
CA TYR A 114 -17.16 -6.29 -0.51
C TYR A 114 -15.99 -6.91 -1.28
N ASN A 115 -15.37 -7.96 -0.75
CA ASN A 115 -14.15 -8.57 -1.29
C ASN A 115 -14.29 -8.95 -2.78
N LYS A 116 -15.41 -9.58 -3.15
CA LYS A 116 -15.68 -9.97 -4.54
C LYS A 116 -15.74 -8.76 -5.47
N ASP A 117 -16.51 -7.73 -5.08
CA ASP A 117 -16.66 -6.51 -5.89
C ASP A 117 -15.34 -5.76 -6.06
N ILE A 118 -14.51 -5.72 -5.00
CA ILE A 118 -13.17 -5.12 -5.02
C ILE A 118 -12.26 -5.91 -5.97
N ILE A 119 -12.22 -7.23 -5.85
CA ILE A 119 -11.44 -8.12 -6.72
C ILE A 119 -11.85 -7.93 -8.18
N ASP A 120 -13.16 -7.90 -8.47
CA ASP A 120 -13.67 -7.77 -9.83
C ASP A 120 -13.41 -6.38 -10.42
N LEU A 121 -13.47 -5.33 -9.59
CA LEU A 121 -13.07 -3.98 -10.02
C LEU A 121 -11.59 -3.92 -10.39
N VAL A 122 -10.71 -4.52 -9.58
CA VAL A 122 -9.26 -4.56 -9.86
C VAL A 122 -8.96 -5.42 -11.08
N LYS A 123 -9.55 -6.61 -11.20
CA LYS A 123 -9.36 -7.51 -12.35
C LYS A 123 -9.73 -6.83 -13.67
N ARG A 124 -10.89 -6.17 -13.74
CA ARG A 124 -11.33 -5.45 -14.96
C ARG A 124 -10.38 -4.34 -15.38
N ASN A 125 -9.71 -3.71 -14.41
CA ASN A 125 -8.79 -2.60 -14.66
C ASN A 125 -7.31 -2.99 -14.67
N MET A 126 -6.99 -4.28 -14.55
CA MET A 126 -5.61 -4.78 -14.48
C MET A 126 -4.76 -4.36 -15.68
N HIS A 127 -5.38 -4.27 -16.86
CA HIS A 127 -4.74 -3.82 -18.09
C HIS A 127 -4.11 -2.41 -17.96
N GLN A 128 -4.66 -1.53 -17.12
CA GLN A 128 -4.11 -0.19 -16.89
C GLN A 128 -2.79 -0.24 -16.11
N ILE A 129 -2.64 -1.20 -15.17
CA ILE A 129 -1.38 -1.43 -14.45
C ILE A 129 -0.31 -1.90 -15.44
N GLY A 130 -0.65 -2.87 -16.30
CA GLY A 130 0.26 -3.35 -17.35
C GLY A 130 0.68 -2.24 -18.33
N ALA A 131 -0.24 -1.35 -18.71
CA ALA A 131 0.07 -0.21 -19.56
C ALA A 131 1.08 0.75 -18.93
N ARG A 132 0.99 1.02 -17.62
CA ARG A 132 1.96 1.85 -16.90
C ARG A 132 3.35 1.20 -16.81
N MET A 133 3.40 -0.12 -16.70
CA MET A 133 4.66 -0.86 -16.67
C MET A 133 5.41 -0.79 -18.00
N LYS A 134 4.69 -0.93 -19.13
CA LYS A 134 5.27 -0.78 -20.47
C LYS A 134 5.78 0.62 -20.76
N LYS A 135 5.10 1.67 -20.27
CA LYS A 135 5.53 3.08 -20.48
C LYS A 135 6.79 3.47 -19.71
N ALA A 136 7.18 2.67 -18.71
CA ALA A 136 8.35 2.93 -17.89
C ALA A 136 9.56 2.07 -18.29
N SER A 137 9.37 1.11 -19.20
CA SER A 137 10.43 0.33 -19.85
C SER A 137 10.97 1.11 -21.03
#